data_AF-X1V2W2-F1
#
_entry.id   AF-X1V2W2-F1
#
_cell.length_a   1.000
_cell.length_b   1.000
_cell.length_c   1.000
_cell.angle_alpha   90.00
_cell.angle_beta   90.00
_cell.angle_gamma   90.00
#
_symmetry.space_group_name_H-M   'P 1'
#
loop_
_entity.id
_entity.type
_entity.pdbx_description
1 polymer ?
#
loop_
_entity_poly.entity_id
_entity_poly.type
_entity_poly.pdbx_seq_one_letter_code
_entity_poly.pdbx_strand_id
1 'polypeptide(L)'
;MAIVTDHFEVTVKLVDEGANHSTLTFQSQDAAYADVVVAKTALVAALEAITDCVIQRISINEVWKNDAFAYPAGVETANKLSATVELEGGIGKKANIKVPGPKDALFGASGTAGFNTLDTSNAAFITYCELFENAA
;
A
#
# COMPACT_ATOMS: atom_id res chain seq x y z
N MET A 1 -14.22 1.43 14.25
CA MET A 1 -13.15 0.85 13.43
C MET A 1 -12.58 1.98 12.60
N ALA A 2 -11.44 2.52 13.02
CA ALA A 2 -10.80 3.63 12.34
C ALA A 2 -9.43 3.18 11.84
N ILE A 3 -9.11 3.55 10.61
CA ILE A 3 -7.72 3.54 10.16
C ILE A 3 -7.12 4.82 10.74
N VAL A 4 -6.21 4.66 11.68
CA VAL A 4 -5.54 5.76 12.38
C VAL A 4 -4.05 5.68 12.14
N THR A 5 -3.38 6.82 12.23
CA THR A 5 -1.91 6.89 12.21
C THR A 5 -1.36 6.03 13.33
N ASP A 6 -0.46 5.11 12.99
CA ASP A 6 0.29 4.29 13.93
C ASP A 6 1.58 5.01 14.33
N HIS A 7 2.41 5.35 13.34
CA HIS A 7 3.68 6.05 13.49
C HIS A 7 4.12 6.65 12.15
N PHE A 8 5.19 7.46 12.19
CA PHE A 8 5.86 7.94 10.99
C PHE A 8 7.23 7.27 10.81
N GLU A 9 7.63 7.01 9.58
CA GLU A 9 8.93 6.48 9.25
C GLU A 9 9.75 7.50 8.44
N VAL A 10 10.97 7.78 8.89
CA VAL A 10 11.94 8.59 8.14
C VAL A 10 12.94 7.66 7.49
N THR A 11 12.98 7.65 6.15
CA THR A 11 13.96 6.88 5.38
C THR A 11 15.00 7.83 4.80
N VAL A 12 16.29 7.55 5.03
CA VAL A 12 17.43 8.31 4.52
C VAL A 12 18.27 7.39 3.64
N LYS A 13 18.53 7.81 2.39
CA LYS A 13 19.41 7.12 1.46
C LYS A 13 20.73 7.88 1.33
N LEU A 14 21.82 7.22 1.67
CA LEU A 14 23.19 7.72 1.61
C LEU A 14 23.91 7.12 0.39
N VAL A 15 24.87 7.86 -0.16
CA VAL A 15 25.74 7.44 -1.24
C VAL A 15 27.20 7.79 -0.95
N ASP A 16 28.12 6.90 -1.28
CA ASP A 16 29.57 7.13 -1.17
C ASP A 16 30.22 7.46 -2.53
N GLU A 17 31.53 7.73 -2.53
CA GLU A 17 32.30 8.03 -3.76
C GLU A 17 32.28 6.86 -4.77
N GLY A 18 32.15 5.62 -4.29
CA GLY A 18 32.04 4.42 -5.12
C GLY A 18 30.64 4.17 -5.69
N ALA A 19 29.70 5.11 -5.51
CA ALA A 19 28.28 4.95 -5.84
C ALA A 19 27.59 3.80 -5.10
N ASN A 20 28.13 3.36 -3.96
CA ASN A 20 27.46 2.41 -3.09
C ASN A 20 26.33 3.12 -2.35
N HIS A 21 25.20 2.43 -2.21
CA HIS A 21 24.02 2.98 -1.56
C HIS A 21 23.75 2.30 -0.23
N SER A 22 23.52 3.10 0.80
CA SER A 22 23.06 2.65 2.11
C SER A 22 21.71 3.28 2.44
N THR A 23 20.79 2.52 2.99
CA THR A 23 19.45 3.01 3.39
C THR A 23 19.27 2.82 4.88
N LEU A 24 18.91 3.90 5.57
CA LEU A 24 18.57 3.91 6.99
C LEU A 24 17.08 4.23 7.13
N THR A 25 16.36 3.49 7.96
CA THR A 25 14.95 3.74 8.27
C THR A 25 14.80 3.90 9.78
N PHE A 26 14.17 5.02 10.18
CA PHE A 26 13.91 5.36 11.57
C PHE A 26 12.41 5.46 11.79
N GLN A 27 11.92 4.81 12.84
CA GLN A 27 10.55 4.99 13.31
C GLN A 27 10.50 6.16 14.27
N SER A 28 9.67 7.15 13.97
CA SER A 28 9.39 8.25 14.88
C SER A 28 8.31 7.82 15.88
N GLN A 29 8.47 8.26 17.13
CA GLN A 29 7.46 8.14 18.18
C GLN A 29 6.53 9.36 18.24
N ASP A 30 6.78 10.36 17.40
CA ASP A 30 6.00 11.60 17.38
C ASP A 30 4.62 11.33 16.77
N ALA A 31 3.59 11.88 17.39
CA ALA A 31 2.20 11.69 16.95
C ALA A 31 1.79 12.64 15.82
N ALA A 32 2.57 13.69 15.55
CA ALA A 32 2.24 14.72 14.58
C ALA A 32 3.32 14.85 13.49
N TYR A 33 2.89 14.94 12.24
CA TYR A 33 3.79 15.10 11.10
C TYR A 33 4.73 16.31 11.23
N ALA A 34 4.25 17.43 11.78
CA ALA A 34 5.05 18.63 11.96
C ALA A 34 6.27 18.38 12.88
N ASP A 35 6.09 17.60 13.94
CA ASP A 35 7.17 17.24 14.87
C ASP A 35 8.19 16.32 14.19
N VAL A 36 7.72 15.38 13.36
CA VAL A 36 8.59 14.50 12.56
C VAL A 36 9.43 15.30 11.57
N VAL A 37 8.88 16.36 10.97
CA VAL A 37 9.64 17.24 10.06
C VAL A 37 10.77 17.98 10.82
N VAL A 38 10.52 18.40 12.06
CA VAL A 38 11.53 19.00 12.93
C VAL A 38 12.59 17.96 13.30
N ALA A 39 12.19 16.78 13.79
CA ALA A 39 13.08 15.69 14.15
C ALA A 39 13.95 15.22 12.98
N LYS A 40 13.38 15.13 11.76
CA LYS A 40 14.11 14.84 10.52
C LYS A 40 15.24 15.85 10.28
N THR A 41 15.02 17.12 10.57
CA THR A 41 16.06 18.15 10.39
C THR A 41 17.22 17.97 11.39
N ALA A 42 16.90 17.61 12.64
CA ALA A 42 17.93 17.26 13.62
C ALA A 42 18.68 15.97 13.26
N LEU A 43 17.97 14.95 12.74
CA LEU A 43 18.56 13.70 12.26
C LEU A 43 19.56 13.93 11.13
N VAL A 44 19.23 14.79 10.16
CA VAL A 44 20.13 15.15 9.06
C VAL A 44 21.41 15.78 9.59
N ALA A 45 21.28 16.79 10.47
CA ALA A 45 22.43 17.44 11.07
C ALA A 45 23.30 16.45 11.88
N ALA A 46 22.67 15.53 12.60
CA ALA A 46 23.39 14.50 13.36
C ALA A 46 24.11 13.50 12.44
N LEU A 47 23.48 13.09 11.33
CA LEU A 47 24.08 12.19 10.34
C LEU A 47 25.27 12.86 9.64
N GLU A 48 25.12 14.08 9.16
CA GLU A 48 26.19 14.86 8.53
C GLU A 48 27.40 15.06 9.44
N ALA A 49 27.21 15.05 10.77
CA ALA A 49 28.30 15.16 11.73
C ALA A 49 29.09 13.85 11.94
N ILE A 50 28.57 12.69 11.52
CA ILE A 50 29.15 11.37 11.83
C ILE A 50 29.42 10.51 10.58
N THR A 51 29.11 10.98 9.37
CA THR A 51 29.31 10.24 8.13
C THR A 51 29.92 11.11 7.04
N ASP A 52 30.83 10.52 6.27
CA ASP A 52 31.38 11.14 5.05
C ASP A 52 30.51 10.85 3.80
N CYS A 53 29.44 10.04 3.95
CA CYS A 53 28.51 9.77 2.87
C CYS A 53 27.59 10.96 2.60
N VAL A 54 27.20 11.16 1.34
CA VAL A 54 26.26 12.20 0.93
C VAL A 54 24.82 11.70 1.02
N ILE A 55 23.91 12.51 1.56
CA ILE A 55 22.47 12.20 1.55
C ILE A 55 21.90 12.41 0.15
N GLN A 56 21.49 11.32 -0.50
CA GLN A 56 20.86 11.33 -1.82
C GLN A 56 19.36 11.65 -1.74
N ARG A 57 18.66 11.10 -0.74
CA ARG A 57 17.21 11.21 -0.61
C ARG A 57 16.78 11.08 0.84
N ILE A 58 15.74 11.81 1.20
CA ILE A 58 15.01 11.64 2.46
C ILE A 58 13.51 11.57 2.14
N SER A 59 12.78 10.67 2.80
CA SER A 59 11.32 10.61 2.75
C SER A 59 10.74 10.38 4.14
N ILE A 60 9.56 10.95 4.37
CA ILE A 60 8.72 10.67 5.55
C ILE A 60 7.50 9.91 5.05
N ASN A 61 7.23 8.74 5.62
CA ASN A 61 6.06 7.93 5.33
C ASN A 61 5.17 7.89 6.57
N GLU A 62 3.87 8.04 6.40
CA GLU A 62 2.90 7.82 7.46
C GLU A 62 2.41 6.38 7.42
N VAL A 63 2.56 5.66 8.53
CA VAL A 63 2.09 4.29 8.68
C VAL A 63 0.75 4.32 9.40
N TRP A 64 -0.23 3.61 8.87
CA TRP A 64 -1.58 3.56 9.41
C TRP A 64 -1.89 2.15 9.91
N LYS A 65 -2.66 2.05 10.99
CA LYS A 65 -3.17 0.79 11.53
C LYS A 65 -4.68 0.83 11.71
N ASN A 66 -5.28 -0.34 11.76
CA ASN A 66 -6.63 -0.50 12.29
C ASN A 66 -6.53 -0.66 13.81
N ASP A 67 -6.87 0.39 14.57
CA ASP A 67 -6.78 0.41 16.03
C ASP A 67 -7.83 -0.44 16.74
N ALA A 68 -8.87 -0.85 16.01
CA ALA A 68 -9.96 -1.68 16.48
C ALA A 68 -9.98 -3.03 15.77
N PHE A 69 -8.82 -3.54 15.36
CA PHE A 69 -8.74 -4.84 14.69
C PHE A 69 -9.22 -5.96 15.62
N ALA A 70 -10.25 -6.67 15.17
CA ALA A 70 -10.68 -7.93 15.72
C ALA A 70 -10.91 -8.89 14.55
N TYR A 71 -10.52 -10.16 14.73
CA TYR A 71 -10.83 -11.20 13.75
C TYR A 71 -12.35 -11.37 13.67
N PRO A 72 -13.00 -11.06 12.54
CA PRO A 72 -14.42 -11.25 12.42
C PRO A 72 -14.72 -12.75 12.24
N ALA A 73 -15.88 -13.20 12.71
CA ALA A 73 -16.28 -14.59 12.52
C ALA A 73 -16.57 -14.88 11.03
N GLY A 74 -16.16 -16.04 10.55
CA GLY A 74 -16.46 -16.52 9.19
C GLY A 74 -15.69 -15.82 8.06
N VAL A 75 -14.59 -15.13 8.37
CA VAL A 75 -13.74 -14.51 7.35
C VAL A 75 -12.60 -15.44 6.99
N GLU A 76 -12.43 -15.70 5.70
CA GLU A 76 -11.37 -16.54 5.17
C GLU A 76 -10.69 -15.88 3.97
N THR A 77 -9.40 -16.18 3.78
CA THR A 77 -8.61 -15.78 2.61
C THR A 77 -8.21 -16.97 1.74
N ALA A 78 -8.86 -18.13 1.97
CA ALA A 78 -8.66 -19.35 1.21
C ALA A 78 -9.14 -19.17 -0.24
N ASN A 79 -10.32 -18.57 -0.41
CA ASN A 79 -10.83 -18.20 -1.72
C ASN A 79 -10.15 -16.91 -2.22
N LYS A 80 -9.79 -16.91 -3.50
CA LYS A 80 -9.14 -15.78 -4.16
C LYS A 80 -9.78 -15.54 -5.52
N LEU A 81 -10.16 -14.30 -5.78
CA LEU A 81 -10.54 -13.86 -7.11
C LEU A 81 -9.28 -13.37 -7.83
N SER A 82 -9.07 -13.83 -9.06
CA SER A 82 -8.00 -13.36 -9.95
C SER A 82 -8.61 -13.07 -11.31
N ALA A 83 -8.59 -11.82 -11.73
CA ALA A 83 -9.16 -11.37 -12.99
C ALA A 83 -8.12 -10.58 -13.79
N THR A 84 -8.07 -10.83 -15.09
CA THR A 84 -7.32 -9.98 -16.02
C THR A 84 -8.32 -9.08 -16.72
N VAL A 85 -8.23 -7.78 -16.48
CA VAL A 85 -9.07 -6.76 -17.12
C VAL A 85 -8.29 -6.04 -18.21
N GLU A 86 -8.98 -5.63 -19.26
CA GLU A 86 -8.42 -4.75 -20.29
C GLU A 86 -8.62 -3.30 -19.85
N LEU A 87 -7.58 -2.48 -19.96
CA LEU A 87 -7.61 -1.08 -19.54
C LEU A 87 -8.14 -0.21 -20.68
N GLU A 88 -9.06 0.71 -20.38
CA GLU A 88 -9.59 1.64 -21.36
C GLU A 88 -8.47 2.50 -22.01
N GLY A 89 -8.58 2.76 -23.32
CA GLY A 89 -7.65 3.63 -24.06
C GLY A 89 -6.29 3.03 -24.42
N GLY A 90 -6.04 1.75 -24.12
CA GLY A 90 -4.81 1.06 -24.51
C GLY A 90 -5.07 -0.27 -25.20
N ILE A 91 -4.93 -0.32 -26.53
CA ILE A 91 -5.00 -1.57 -27.28
C ILE A 91 -3.99 -2.56 -26.69
N GLY A 92 -4.48 -3.64 -26.07
CA GLY A 92 -3.64 -4.68 -25.47
C GLY A 92 -3.06 -4.35 -24.09
N LYS A 93 -3.45 -3.24 -23.45
CA LYS A 93 -3.08 -2.96 -22.05
C LYS A 93 -3.98 -3.77 -21.12
N LYS A 94 -3.37 -4.58 -20.24
CA LYS A 94 -4.09 -5.42 -19.29
C LYS A 94 -3.61 -5.17 -17.88
N ALA A 95 -4.53 -5.19 -16.93
CA ALA A 95 -4.25 -5.20 -15.51
C ALA A 95 -4.68 -6.53 -14.90
N ASN A 96 -3.91 -7.02 -13.93
CA ASN A 96 -4.26 -8.20 -13.15
C ASN A 96 -4.76 -7.76 -11.78
N ILE A 97 -6.06 -7.95 -11.54
CA ILE A 97 -6.71 -7.63 -10.28
C ILE A 97 -6.82 -8.92 -9.46
N LYS A 98 -6.38 -8.85 -8.21
CA LYS A 98 -6.48 -9.95 -7.24
C LYS A 98 -7.21 -9.48 -6.00
N VAL A 99 -8.29 -10.17 -5.62
CA VAL A 99 -9.06 -9.89 -4.40
C VAL A 99 -8.96 -11.11 -3.48
N PRO A 100 -8.18 -11.03 -2.39
CA PRO A 100 -8.15 -12.08 -1.37
C PRO A 100 -9.42 -12.03 -0.52
N GLY A 101 -10.02 -13.20 -0.22
CA GLY A 101 -11.30 -13.27 0.50
C GLY A 101 -12.42 -12.50 -0.22
N PRO A 102 -12.67 -12.76 -1.52
CA PRO A 102 -13.72 -12.07 -2.27
C PRO A 102 -15.09 -12.40 -1.65
N LYS A 103 -16.02 -11.44 -1.70
CA LYS A 103 -17.41 -11.72 -1.33
C LYS A 103 -18.03 -12.67 -2.34
N ASP A 104 -18.83 -13.63 -1.90
CA ASP A 104 -19.54 -14.58 -2.76
C ASP A 104 -20.39 -13.88 -3.84
N ALA A 105 -20.93 -12.70 -3.52
CA ALA A 105 -21.69 -11.88 -4.47
C ALA A 105 -20.89 -11.41 -5.69
N LEU A 106 -19.56 -11.47 -5.66
CA LEU A 106 -18.71 -11.19 -6.82
C LEU A 106 -18.70 -12.33 -7.84
N PHE A 107 -19.27 -13.48 -7.51
CA PHE A 107 -19.36 -14.62 -8.40
C PHE A 107 -20.79 -14.88 -8.86
N GLY A 108 -20.96 -15.79 -9.82
CA GLY A 108 -22.26 -16.29 -10.24
C GLY A 108 -23.06 -16.89 -9.08
N ALA A 109 -24.34 -17.17 -9.29
CA ALA A 109 -25.24 -17.63 -8.23
C ALA A 109 -24.74 -18.90 -7.51
N SER A 110 -24.87 -18.92 -6.18
CA SER A 110 -24.49 -20.06 -5.33
C SER A 110 -25.20 -21.35 -5.74
N GLY A 111 -24.48 -22.47 -5.67
CA GLY A 111 -24.98 -23.79 -6.06
C GLY A 111 -25.06 -24.04 -7.57
N THR A 112 -24.64 -23.08 -8.40
CA THR A 112 -24.57 -23.26 -9.86
C THR A 112 -23.14 -23.54 -10.30
N ALA A 113 -22.98 -24.13 -11.50
CA ALA A 113 -21.66 -24.29 -12.13
C ALA A 113 -20.92 -22.96 -12.33
N GLY A 114 -21.65 -21.84 -12.34
CA GLY A 114 -21.11 -20.48 -12.48
C GLY A 114 -20.58 -19.85 -11.19
N PHE A 115 -20.70 -20.49 -10.02
CA PHE A 115 -20.23 -19.94 -8.74
C PHE A 115 -18.71 -19.71 -8.69
N ASN A 116 -17.94 -20.35 -9.57
CA ASN A 116 -16.50 -20.13 -9.70
C ASN A 116 -16.14 -19.10 -10.78
N THR A 117 -17.15 -18.43 -11.36
CA THR A 117 -16.98 -17.42 -12.42
C THR A 117 -17.30 -16.05 -11.86
N LEU A 118 -16.42 -15.08 -12.15
CA LEU A 118 -16.63 -13.68 -11.82
C LEU A 118 -17.90 -13.16 -12.52
N ASP A 119 -18.78 -12.53 -11.75
CA ASP A 119 -19.88 -11.74 -12.30
C ASP A 119 -19.34 -10.39 -12.79
N THR A 120 -19.13 -10.28 -14.11
CA THR A 120 -18.62 -9.06 -14.75
C THR A 120 -19.62 -7.90 -14.71
N SER A 121 -20.89 -8.15 -14.35
CA SER A 121 -21.90 -7.12 -14.16
C SER A 121 -21.99 -6.62 -12.72
N ASN A 122 -21.21 -7.20 -11.79
CA ASN A 122 -21.22 -6.80 -10.40
C ASN A 122 -20.72 -5.35 -10.23
N ALA A 123 -21.64 -4.47 -9.82
CA ALA A 123 -21.35 -3.04 -9.67
C ALA A 123 -20.19 -2.75 -8.70
N ALA A 124 -20.02 -3.55 -7.63
CA ALA A 124 -18.92 -3.35 -6.68
C ALA A 124 -17.55 -3.71 -7.29
N PHE A 125 -17.49 -4.73 -8.15
CA PHE A 125 -16.28 -5.06 -8.89
C PHE A 125 -15.93 -3.98 -9.92
N ILE A 126 -16.95 -3.45 -10.63
CA ILE A 126 -16.76 -2.37 -11.60
C ILE A 126 -16.23 -1.12 -10.91
N THR A 127 -16.87 -0.65 -9.83
CA THR A 127 -16.38 0.51 -9.05
C THR A 127 -14.96 0.29 -8.53
N TYR A 128 -14.59 -0.93 -8.14
CA TYR A 128 -13.22 -1.23 -7.74
C TYR A 128 -12.24 -1.11 -8.91
N CYS A 129 -12.62 -1.53 -10.12
CA CYS A 129 -11.80 -1.37 -11.32
C CYS A 129 -11.63 0.11 -11.71
N GLU A 130 -12.71 0.89 -11.65
CA GLU A 130 -12.71 2.34 -11.96
C GLU A 130 -11.77 3.14 -11.04
N LEU A 131 -11.58 2.71 -9.78
CA LEU A 131 -10.61 3.34 -8.89
C LEU A 131 -9.17 3.19 -9.38
N PHE A 132 -8.82 2.08 -10.04
CA PHE A 132 -7.49 1.91 -10.62
C PHE A 132 -7.30 2.72 -11.89
N GLU A 133 -8.35 2.87 -12.71
CA GLU A 133 -8.30 3.71 -13.90
C GLU A 133 -8.15 5.19 -13.56
N ASN A 134 -8.78 5.66 -12.49
CA ASN A 134 -8.68 7.06 -12.05
C ASN A 134 -7.43 7.37 -11.21
N ALA A 135 -6.75 6.35 -10.67
CA ALA A 135 -5.54 6.53 -9.85
C ALA A 135 -4.23 6.38 -10.65
N ALA A 136 -4.30 5.99 -11.92
CA ALA A 136 -3.17 5.84 -12.85
C ALA A 136 -2.99 7.08 -13.74
#